data_AF-A0A089WGN2-F1
#
_entry.id   AF-A0A089WGN2-F1
#
_cell.length_a   1.000
_cell.length_b   1.000
_cell.length_c   1.000
_cell.angle_alpha   90.00
_cell.angle_beta   90.00
_cell.angle_gamma   90.00
#
_symmetry.space_group_name_H-M   'P 1'
#
loop_
_entity.id
_entity.type
_entity.pdbx_description
1 polymer ?
#
loop_
_entity_poly.entity_id
_entity_poly.type
_entity_poly.pdbx_seq_one_letter_code
_entity_poly.pdbx_strand_id
1 'polypeptide(L)'
;MPCPTETFLHIIAQIEHTYRHELTEKRKQRAGGRAVRLELRYFWFAIIAPSILAITIAGIGGLFAMDDLFVVSWILIALSYLSLLLYPFVTLYLYRESVKKVLFSPFGQLLEANVRHLMAADARHLPDLLALDAQTLKVGLLELKSGRDALSMRTHLVCGALHKVGILPGLLALILGLAQALEAFNALAITVPMDWFFAIAVINLFFFMLSGYAQVLLGHHTRMIALCELAIELKEAS
;
A
#
# COMPACT_ATOMS: atom_id res chain seq x y z
N MET A 1 -24.06 8.49 -30.69
CA MET A 1 -23.68 9.36 -29.56
C MET A 1 -23.39 8.44 -28.38
N PRO A 2 -22.22 8.52 -27.74
CA PRO A 2 -21.92 7.70 -26.56
C PRO A 2 -22.94 7.99 -25.46
N CYS A 3 -23.25 6.97 -24.64
CA CYS A 3 -24.16 7.14 -23.52
C CYS A 3 -23.57 8.21 -22.55
N PRO A 4 -24.37 9.10 -21.95
CA PRO A 4 -23.86 10.12 -21.02
C PRO A 4 -22.99 9.52 -19.89
N THR A 5 -23.33 8.32 -19.42
CA THR A 5 -22.55 7.57 -18.43
C THR A 5 -21.19 7.10 -18.96
N GLU A 6 -21.09 6.70 -20.23
CA GLU A 6 -19.82 6.32 -20.86
C GLU A 6 -18.90 7.53 -21.01
N THR A 7 -19.47 8.69 -21.33
CA THR A 7 -18.73 9.96 -21.42
C THR A 7 -18.15 10.34 -20.06
N PHE A 8 -18.93 10.18 -18.99
CA PHE A 8 -18.46 10.39 -17.61
C PHE A 8 -17.30 9.45 -17.24
N LEU A 9 -17.46 8.14 -17.50
CA LEU A 9 -16.42 7.14 -17.22
C LEU A 9 -15.14 7.42 -18.03
N HIS A 10 -15.27 7.88 -19.27
CA HIS A 10 -14.13 8.25 -20.10
C HIS A 10 -13.36 9.45 -19.54
N ILE A 11 -14.07 10.50 -19.08
CA ILE A 11 -13.45 11.67 -18.44
C ILE A 11 -12.70 11.25 -17.17
N ILE A 12 -13.33 10.44 -16.33
CA ILE A 12 -12.71 9.89 -15.11
C ILE A 12 -11.46 9.05 -15.44
N ALA A 13 -11.52 8.22 -16.48
CA ALA A 13 -10.38 7.43 -16.94
C ALA A 13 -9.24 8.32 -17.48
N GLN A 14 -9.57 9.41 -18.17
CA GLN A 14 -8.58 10.39 -18.65
C GLN A 14 -7.91 11.14 -17.50
N ILE A 15 -8.66 11.52 -16.46
CA ILE A 15 -8.12 12.10 -15.23
C ILE A 15 -7.13 11.13 -14.60
N GLU A 16 -7.51 9.86 -14.46
CA GLU A 16 -6.64 8.83 -13.89
C GLU A 16 -5.38 8.61 -14.72
N HIS A 17 -5.51 8.51 -16.05
CA HIS A 17 -4.37 8.31 -16.94
C HIS A 17 -3.39 9.49 -16.92
N THR A 18 -3.91 10.72 -16.97
CA THR A 18 -3.10 11.95 -16.87
C THR A 18 -2.35 11.99 -15.56
N TYR A 19 -3.04 11.69 -14.46
CA TYR A 19 -2.43 11.64 -13.13
C TYR A 19 -1.33 10.57 -13.03
N ARG A 20 -1.58 9.35 -13.53
CA ARG A 20 -0.57 8.27 -13.57
C ARG A 20 0.65 8.67 -14.41
N HIS A 21 0.43 9.34 -15.53
CA HIS A 21 1.52 9.81 -16.40
C HIS A 21 2.37 10.88 -15.71
N GLU A 22 1.75 11.89 -15.10
CA GLU A 22 2.46 12.94 -14.35
C GLU A 22 3.21 12.38 -13.14
N LEU A 23 2.62 11.43 -12.43
CA LEU A 23 3.31 10.69 -11.37
C LEU A 23 4.51 9.93 -11.89
N THR A 24 4.39 9.28 -13.05
CA THR A 24 5.48 8.48 -13.64
C THR A 24 6.63 9.39 -14.08
N GLU A 25 6.33 10.51 -14.72
CA GLU A 25 7.32 11.50 -15.12
C GLU A 25 8.01 12.15 -13.90
N LYS A 26 7.25 12.48 -12.85
CA LYS A 26 7.84 12.93 -11.58
C LYS A 26 8.65 11.86 -10.87
N ARG A 27 8.21 10.61 -10.92
CA ARG A 27 9.00 9.48 -10.41
C ARG A 27 10.29 9.36 -11.18
N LYS A 28 10.32 9.53 -12.50
CA LYS A 28 11.57 9.58 -13.28
C LYS A 28 12.45 10.77 -12.87
N GLN A 29 11.86 11.95 -12.68
CA GLN A 29 12.59 13.14 -12.23
C GLN A 29 13.15 12.98 -10.79
N ARG A 30 12.38 12.38 -9.88
CA ARG A 30 12.80 12.11 -8.49
C ARG A 30 13.64 10.84 -8.34
N ALA A 31 13.58 9.90 -9.28
CA ALA A 31 14.37 8.67 -9.29
C ALA A 31 15.88 8.93 -9.45
N GLY A 32 16.26 10.14 -9.89
CA GLY A 32 17.65 10.60 -9.82
C GLY A 32 18.16 10.76 -8.38
N GLY A 33 17.28 10.96 -7.41
CA GLY A 33 17.62 11.11 -6.00
C GLY A 33 18.20 9.83 -5.39
N ARG A 34 19.32 9.93 -4.66
CA ARG A 34 19.90 8.79 -3.93
C ARG A 34 18.91 8.21 -2.92
N ALA A 35 18.15 9.06 -2.23
CA ALA A 35 17.16 8.68 -1.22
C ALA A 35 16.06 7.76 -1.76
N VAL A 36 15.40 8.13 -2.86
CA VAL A 36 14.31 7.35 -3.47
C VAL A 36 14.80 5.99 -3.97
N ARG A 37 15.99 5.93 -4.56
CA ARG A 37 16.60 4.67 -5.00
C ARG A 37 16.96 3.76 -3.83
N LEU A 38 17.46 4.33 -2.73
CA LEU A 38 17.77 3.60 -1.49
C LEU A 38 16.51 3.06 -0.82
N GLU A 39 15.44 3.86 -0.74
CA GLU A 39 14.15 3.43 -0.18
C GLU A 39 13.54 2.29 -1.01
N LEU A 40 13.49 2.43 -2.34
CA LEU A 40 12.93 1.40 -3.22
C LEU A 40 13.77 0.12 -3.19
N ARG A 41 15.10 0.24 -3.17
CA ARG A 41 16.01 -0.91 -3.03
C ARG A 41 15.85 -1.57 -1.66
N TYR A 42 15.75 -0.80 -0.58
CA TYR A 42 15.54 -1.34 0.76
C TYR A 42 14.21 -2.10 0.83
N PHE A 43 13.12 -1.52 0.33
CA PHE A 43 11.82 -2.19 0.29
C PHE A 43 11.87 -3.50 -0.51
N TRP A 44 12.48 -3.50 -1.69
CA TRP A 44 12.56 -4.70 -2.52
C TRP A 44 13.51 -5.76 -1.95
N PHE A 45 14.72 -5.39 -1.54
CA PHE A 45 15.75 -6.33 -1.08
C PHE A 45 15.60 -6.76 0.38
N ALA A 46 15.02 -5.92 1.24
CA ALA A 46 14.92 -6.19 2.68
C ALA A 46 13.54 -6.75 3.09
N ILE A 47 12.48 -6.49 2.32
CA ILE A 47 11.11 -6.90 2.68
C ILE A 47 10.54 -7.89 1.66
N ILE A 48 10.46 -7.53 0.37
CA ILE A 48 9.81 -8.39 -0.63
C ILE A 48 10.65 -9.63 -0.95
N ALA A 49 11.92 -9.44 -1.34
CA ALA A 49 12.78 -10.54 -1.77
C ALA A 49 12.96 -11.61 -0.68
N PRO A 50 13.20 -11.26 0.61
CA PRO A 50 13.35 -12.26 1.65
C PRO A 50 12.05 -13.02 1.92
N SER A 51 10.90 -12.36 1.83
CA SER A 51 9.60 -12.98 2.05
C SER A 51 9.26 -14.00 0.95
N ILE A 52 9.47 -13.64 -0.32
CA ILE A 52 9.25 -14.56 -1.45
C ILE A 52 10.23 -15.74 -1.36
N LEU A 53 11.50 -15.45 -1.09
CA LEU A 53 12.52 -16.50 -0.99
C LEU A 53 12.22 -17.47 0.16
N ALA A 54 11.79 -16.97 1.33
CA ALA A 54 11.37 -17.80 2.45
C ALA A 54 10.21 -18.73 2.10
N ILE A 55 9.20 -18.24 1.37
CA ILE A 55 8.06 -19.07 0.94
C ILE A 55 8.52 -20.16 -0.03
N THR A 56 9.39 -19.81 -0.99
CA THR A 56 9.89 -20.79 -1.96
C THR A 56 10.78 -21.86 -1.30
N ILE A 57 11.64 -21.47 -0.37
CA ILE A 57 12.51 -22.41 0.36
C ILE A 57 11.68 -23.31 1.27
N ALA A 58 10.69 -22.76 1.98
CA ALA A 58 9.79 -23.55 2.82
C ALA A 58 8.97 -24.56 1.98
N GLY A 59 8.51 -24.15 0.79
CA GLY A 59 7.81 -25.05 -0.14
C GLY A 59 8.69 -26.20 -0.64
N ILE A 60 9.95 -25.90 -1.02
CA ILE A 60 10.92 -26.91 -1.45
C ILE A 60 11.31 -27.82 -0.28
N GLY A 61 11.58 -27.27 0.91
CA GLY A 61 11.89 -28.02 2.12
C GLY A 61 10.79 -29.01 2.51
N GLY A 62 9.51 -28.62 2.35
CA GLY A 62 8.37 -29.50 2.56
C GLY A 62 8.24 -30.64 1.55
N LEU A 63 8.64 -30.42 0.29
CA LEU A 63 8.61 -31.45 -0.75
C LEU A 63 9.74 -32.48 -0.62
N PHE A 64 10.91 -32.06 -0.13
CA PHE A 64 12.10 -32.91 -0.02
C PHE A 64 12.42 -33.36 1.41
N ALA A 65 11.55 -33.05 2.39
CA ALA A 65 11.73 -33.36 3.81
C ALA A 65 13.13 -32.95 4.35
N MET A 66 13.62 -31.80 3.90
CA MET A 66 14.94 -31.28 4.29
C MET A 66 14.76 -30.23 5.39
N ASP A 67 14.99 -30.63 6.63
CA ASP A 67 14.65 -29.78 7.77
C ASP A 67 15.57 -28.56 7.95
N ASP A 68 16.82 -28.66 7.47
CA ASP A 68 17.77 -27.53 7.43
C ASP A 68 17.24 -26.31 6.67
N LEU A 69 16.41 -26.52 5.64
CA LEU A 69 15.85 -25.45 4.81
C LEU A 69 14.77 -24.65 5.57
N PHE A 70 14.15 -25.23 6.61
CA PHE A 70 13.17 -24.52 7.43
C PHE A 70 13.81 -23.48 8.33
N VAL A 71 14.99 -23.76 8.89
CA VAL A 71 15.75 -22.78 9.68
C VAL A 71 16.10 -21.55 8.84
N VAL A 72 16.54 -21.79 7.60
CA VAL A 72 16.83 -20.70 6.64
C VAL A 72 15.56 -19.89 6.38
N SER A 73 14.43 -20.54 6.13
CA SER A 73 13.15 -19.87 5.90
C SER A 73 12.70 -18.99 7.07
N TRP A 74 12.86 -19.47 8.31
CA TRP A 74 12.56 -18.71 9.53
C TRP A 74 13.43 -17.45 9.67
N ILE A 75 14.74 -17.56 9.41
CA ILE A 75 15.67 -16.42 9.44
C ILE A 75 15.24 -15.36 8.41
N LEU A 76 14.85 -15.78 7.20
CA LEU A 76 14.42 -14.85 6.17
C LEU A 76 13.12 -14.12 6.51
N ILE A 77 12.13 -14.80 7.11
CA ILE A 77 10.90 -14.13 7.57
C ILE A 77 11.21 -13.18 8.73
N ALA A 78 12.05 -13.59 9.68
CA ALA A 78 12.47 -12.73 10.78
C ALA A 78 13.16 -11.46 10.27
N LEU A 79 14.02 -11.58 9.26
CA LEU A 79 14.67 -10.45 8.60
C LEU A 79 13.66 -9.52 7.92
N SER A 80 12.63 -10.07 7.27
CA SER A 80 11.55 -9.27 6.66
C SER A 80 10.75 -8.49 7.70
N TYR A 81 10.35 -9.14 8.79
CA TYR A 81 9.64 -8.50 9.91
C TYR A 81 10.48 -7.41 10.58
N LEU A 82 11.76 -7.68 10.82
CA LEU A 82 12.69 -6.70 11.37
C LEU A 82 12.83 -5.50 10.44
N SER A 83 12.96 -5.74 9.13
CA SER A 83 13.07 -4.69 8.12
C SER A 83 11.82 -3.83 8.04
N LEU A 84 10.64 -4.43 8.21
CA LEU A 84 9.34 -3.73 8.28
C LEU A 84 9.25 -2.83 9.52
N LEU A 85 9.74 -3.30 10.67
CA LEU A 85 9.78 -2.53 11.92
C LEU A 85 10.78 -1.37 11.84
N LEU A 86 11.92 -1.60 11.18
CA LEU A 86 12.95 -0.58 10.95
C LEU A 86 12.62 0.38 9.81
N TYR A 87 11.70 0.03 8.91
CA TYR A 87 11.29 0.86 7.77
C TYR A 87 10.93 2.31 8.15
N PRO A 88 10.06 2.59 9.14
CA PRO A 88 9.76 3.97 9.54
C PRO A 88 11.00 4.73 10.02
N PHE A 89 11.94 4.06 10.71
CA PHE A 89 13.18 4.68 11.17
C PHE A 89 14.16 4.97 10.03
N VAL A 90 14.32 4.03 9.09
CA VAL A 90 15.14 4.22 7.88
C VAL A 90 14.58 5.39 7.05
N THR A 91 13.25 5.46 6.90
CA THR A 91 12.56 6.54 6.19
C THR A 91 12.75 7.87 6.90
N LEU A 92 12.57 7.92 8.23
CA LEU A 92 12.80 9.10 9.05
C LEU A 92 14.25 9.60 8.92
N TYR A 93 15.22 8.68 8.89
CA TYR A 93 16.64 8.99 8.74
C TYR A 93 16.97 9.50 7.34
N LEU A 94 16.48 8.82 6.28
CA LEU A 94 16.70 9.21 4.89
C LEU A 94 16.12 10.60 4.59
N TYR A 95 14.93 10.88 5.12
CA TYR A 95 14.20 12.12 4.92
C TYR A 95 14.34 13.08 6.08
N ARG A 96 15.37 12.96 6.94
CA ARG A 96 15.54 13.77 8.16
C ARG A 96 15.43 15.28 7.91
N GLU A 97 15.92 15.75 6.77
CA GLU A 97 15.86 17.17 6.41
C GLU A 97 14.43 17.57 6.00
N SER A 98 13.69 16.69 5.32
CA SER A 98 12.26 16.90 5.05
C SER A 98 11.42 16.80 6.32
N VAL A 99 11.74 15.86 7.21
CA VAL A 99 11.07 15.67 8.51
C VAL A 99 11.24 16.90 9.40
N LYS A 100 12.47 17.44 9.50
CA LYS A 100 12.71 18.72 10.18
C LYS A 100 11.83 19.82 9.60
N LYS A 101 11.79 19.95 8.28
CA LYS A 101 10.98 20.98 7.61
C LYS A 101 9.47 20.80 7.80
N VAL A 102 8.97 19.56 7.84
CA VAL A 102 7.58 19.23 8.17
C VAL A 102 7.27 19.48 9.65
N LEU A 103 8.21 19.24 10.58
CA LEU A 103 8.05 19.62 11.98
C LEU A 103 7.87 21.13 12.18
N PHE A 104 8.54 21.95 11.37
CA PHE A 104 8.41 23.41 11.43
C PHE A 104 7.22 23.97 10.63
N SER A 105 6.72 23.26 9.62
CA SER A 105 5.50 23.62 8.88
C SER A 105 4.76 22.36 8.40
N PRO A 106 3.99 21.70 9.27
CA PRO A 106 3.44 20.37 8.99
C PRO A 106 2.42 20.42 7.87
N PHE A 107 1.52 21.39 7.88
CA PHE A 107 0.44 21.45 6.89
C PHE A 107 0.87 22.07 5.55
N GLY A 108 1.67 23.14 5.57
CA GLY A 108 2.04 23.88 4.36
C GLY A 108 2.87 23.04 3.38
N GLN A 109 3.85 22.30 3.88
CA GLN A 109 4.72 21.49 3.02
C GLN A 109 4.10 20.16 2.60
N LEU A 110 3.27 19.55 3.43
CA LEU A 110 2.50 18.37 3.03
C LEU A 110 1.49 18.73 1.94
N LEU A 111 0.84 19.90 2.04
CA LEU A 111 0.02 20.44 0.94
C LEU A 111 0.88 20.70 -0.31
N GLU A 112 2.01 21.36 -0.18
CA GLU A 112 2.79 21.72 -1.36
C GLU A 112 3.39 20.49 -2.08
N ALA A 113 3.83 19.48 -1.32
CA ALA A 113 4.47 18.29 -1.88
C ALA A 113 3.50 17.29 -2.51
N ASN A 114 2.28 17.16 -1.96
CA ASN A 114 1.29 16.17 -2.40
C ASN A 114 0.09 16.81 -3.11
N VAL A 115 -0.39 17.95 -2.64
CA VAL A 115 -1.65 18.56 -3.08
C VAL A 115 -1.46 19.48 -4.30
N ARG A 116 -0.32 20.19 -4.43
CA ARG A 116 -0.10 21.13 -5.56
C ARG A 116 -0.24 20.47 -6.94
N HIS A 117 0.26 19.25 -7.09
CA HIS A 117 0.18 18.53 -8.36
C HIS A 117 -1.17 17.87 -8.58
N LEU A 118 -1.78 17.37 -7.50
CA LEU A 118 -3.17 16.92 -7.51
C LEU A 118 -4.08 18.05 -7.97
N MET A 119 -4.05 19.19 -7.31
CA MET A 119 -4.85 20.36 -7.65
C MET A 119 -4.61 20.85 -9.08
N ALA A 120 -3.37 20.81 -9.57
CA ALA A 120 -3.08 21.20 -10.95
C ALA A 120 -3.66 20.24 -11.99
N ALA A 121 -3.61 18.93 -11.74
CA ALA A 121 -4.23 17.92 -12.60
C ALA A 121 -5.77 18.00 -12.53
N ASP A 122 -6.29 18.12 -11.32
CA ASP A 122 -7.72 18.26 -11.01
C ASP A 122 -8.31 19.52 -11.67
N ALA A 123 -7.63 20.67 -11.57
CA ALA A 123 -8.07 21.93 -12.18
C ALA A 123 -8.07 21.91 -13.71
N ARG A 124 -7.22 21.10 -14.36
CA ARG A 124 -7.19 20.98 -15.83
C ARG A 124 -8.41 20.23 -16.39
N HIS A 125 -8.93 19.26 -15.64
CA HIS A 125 -10.04 18.41 -16.06
C HIS A 125 -11.39 18.81 -15.43
N LEU A 126 -11.38 19.74 -14.48
CA LEU A 126 -12.60 20.32 -13.90
C LEU A 126 -13.56 20.93 -14.96
N PRO A 127 -13.10 21.64 -16.01
CA PRO A 127 -13.98 22.15 -17.06
C PRO A 127 -14.73 21.04 -17.81
N ASP A 128 -14.07 19.90 -18.06
CA ASP A 128 -14.68 18.76 -18.76
C ASP A 128 -15.79 18.12 -17.92
N LEU A 129 -15.65 18.15 -16.59
CA LEU A 129 -16.69 17.70 -15.66
C LEU A 129 -17.87 18.68 -15.57
N LEU A 130 -17.61 19.99 -15.64
CA LEU A 130 -18.67 21.00 -15.65
C LEU A 130 -19.51 20.97 -16.93
N ALA A 131 -18.90 20.53 -18.04
CA ALA A 131 -19.57 20.36 -19.34
C ALA A 131 -20.60 19.21 -19.36
N LEU A 132 -20.48 18.22 -18.45
CA LEU A 132 -21.46 17.15 -18.31
C LEU A 132 -22.77 17.65 -17.68
N ASP A 133 -23.90 17.05 -18.03
CA ASP A 133 -25.18 17.37 -17.40
C ASP A 133 -25.17 17.08 -15.88
N ALA A 134 -25.87 17.92 -15.11
CA ALA A 134 -25.89 17.83 -13.64
C ALA A 134 -26.48 16.49 -13.15
N GLN A 135 -27.46 15.92 -13.86
CA GLN A 135 -27.99 14.60 -13.50
C GLN A 135 -26.95 13.51 -13.77
N THR A 136 -26.23 13.59 -14.89
CA THR A 136 -25.17 12.62 -15.23
C THR A 136 -24.04 12.66 -14.19
N LEU A 137 -23.65 13.85 -13.72
CA LEU A 137 -22.62 14.02 -12.69
C LEU A 137 -23.08 13.47 -11.33
N LYS A 138 -24.35 13.67 -10.95
CA LYS A 138 -24.94 13.12 -9.71
C LYS A 138 -25.02 11.59 -9.75
N VAL A 139 -25.41 11.00 -10.89
CA VAL A 139 -25.42 9.54 -11.08
C VAL A 139 -24.01 8.98 -11.02
N GLY A 140 -23.04 9.60 -11.72
CA GLY A 140 -21.64 9.19 -11.68
C GLY A 140 -21.03 9.29 -10.28
N LEU A 141 -21.36 10.34 -9.52
CA LEU A 141 -20.95 10.48 -8.12
C LEU A 141 -21.50 9.35 -7.25
N LEU A 142 -22.77 8.97 -7.44
CA LEU A 142 -23.40 7.88 -6.71
C LEU A 142 -22.70 6.55 -7.00
N GLU A 143 -22.38 6.27 -8.27
CA GLU A 143 -21.63 5.07 -8.67
C GLU A 143 -20.23 5.04 -8.05
N LEU A 144 -19.52 6.17 -8.04
CA LEU A 144 -18.21 6.29 -7.37
C LEU A 144 -18.29 6.03 -5.86
N LYS A 145 -19.30 6.59 -5.18
CA LYS A 145 -19.53 6.36 -3.75
C LYS A 145 -19.86 4.89 -3.47
N SER A 146 -20.76 4.30 -4.25
CA SER A 146 -21.12 2.89 -4.16
C SER A 146 -19.90 1.98 -4.39
N GLY A 147 -19.10 2.27 -5.42
CA GLY A 147 -17.87 1.53 -5.71
C GLY A 147 -16.84 1.63 -4.59
N ARG A 148 -16.64 2.83 -4.02
CA ARG A 148 -15.80 3.04 -2.84
C ARG A 148 -16.29 2.22 -1.65
N ASP A 149 -17.60 2.25 -1.37
CA ASP A 149 -18.19 1.55 -0.23
C ASP A 149 -18.10 0.04 -0.38
N ALA A 150 -18.35 -0.48 -1.57
CA ALA A 150 -18.15 -1.89 -1.89
C ALA A 150 -16.69 -2.31 -1.70
N LEU A 151 -15.73 -1.49 -2.16
CA LEU A 151 -14.30 -1.75 -1.99
C LEU A 151 -13.89 -1.67 -0.51
N SER A 152 -14.37 -0.67 0.22
CA SER A 152 -14.13 -0.48 1.65
C SER A 152 -14.68 -1.66 2.46
N MET A 153 -15.89 -2.13 2.14
CA MET A 153 -16.49 -3.28 2.79
C MET A 153 -15.68 -4.56 2.52
N ARG A 154 -15.32 -4.82 1.25
CA ARG A 154 -14.50 -6.00 0.88
C ARG A 154 -13.15 -5.99 1.58
N THR A 155 -12.49 -4.83 1.62
CA THR A 155 -11.18 -4.68 2.26
C THR A 155 -11.29 -4.79 3.78
N HIS A 156 -12.35 -4.26 4.39
CA HIS A 156 -12.62 -4.44 5.82
C HIS A 156 -12.96 -5.90 6.17
N LEU A 157 -13.68 -6.64 5.32
CA LEU A 157 -13.96 -8.06 5.58
C LEU A 157 -12.67 -8.89 5.60
N VAL A 158 -11.74 -8.60 4.68
CA VAL A 158 -10.50 -9.35 4.53
C VAL A 158 -9.42 -8.90 5.53
N CYS A 159 -9.29 -7.59 5.74
CA CYS A 159 -8.19 -6.98 6.50
C CYS A 159 -8.65 -6.26 7.79
N GLY A 160 -9.95 -6.26 8.12
CA GLY A 160 -10.49 -5.46 9.23
C GLY A 160 -10.01 -5.91 10.60
N ALA A 161 -9.82 -7.22 10.80
CA ALA A 161 -9.15 -7.75 12.00
C ALA A 161 -7.69 -7.26 12.06
N LEU A 162 -7.00 -7.22 10.93
CA LEU A 162 -5.63 -6.71 10.82
C LEU A 162 -5.53 -5.21 11.11
N HIS A 163 -6.51 -4.42 10.70
CA HIS A 163 -6.53 -2.97 10.99
C HIS A 163 -6.61 -2.68 12.48
N LYS A 164 -7.30 -3.54 13.24
CA LYS A 164 -7.50 -3.36 14.69
C LYS A 164 -6.35 -3.94 15.52
N VAL A 165 -5.85 -5.10 15.12
CA VAL A 165 -4.82 -5.84 15.88
C VAL A 165 -3.40 -5.54 15.36
N GLY A 166 -3.28 -5.06 14.13
CA GLY A 166 -2.01 -4.67 13.51
C GLY A 166 -1.10 -5.86 13.20
N ILE A 167 0.21 -5.58 13.13
CA ILE A 167 1.27 -6.57 12.89
C ILE A 167 1.48 -7.51 14.09
N LEU A 168 0.97 -7.15 15.27
CA LEU A 168 1.20 -7.84 16.55
C LEU A 168 0.99 -9.37 16.51
N PRO A 169 -0.09 -9.93 15.91
CA PRO A 169 -0.31 -11.38 15.91
C PRO A 169 0.77 -12.14 15.15
N GLY A 170 1.29 -11.53 14.07
CA GLY A 170 2.34 -12.13 13.25
C GLY A 170 3.70 -11.99 13.91
N LEU A 171 3.92 -10.89 14.63
CA LEU A 171 5.11 -10.69 15.45
C LEU A 171 5.16 -11.69 16.61
N LEU A 172 4.02 -11.93 17.28
CA LEU A 172 3.89 -12.97 18.30
C LEU A 172 4.10 -14.38 17.72
N ALA A 173 3.48 -14.70 16.59
CA ALA A 173 3.70 -15.98 15.91
C ALA A 173 5.16 -16.18 15.51
N LEU A 174 5.84 -15.09 15.08
CA LEU A 174 7.26 -15.11 14.78
C LEU A 174 8.12 -15.38 16.02
N ILE A 175 7.86 -14.69 17.13
CA ILE A 175 8.60 -14.89 18.39
C ILE A 175 8.43 -16.32 18.89
N LEU A 176 7.19 -16.83 18.91
CA LEU A 176 6.89 -18.19 19.37
C LEU A 176 7.48 -19.27 18.45
N GLY A 177 7.47 -19.04 17.13
CA GLY A 177 8.09 -19.95 16.17
C GLY A 177 9.62 -19.95 16.24
N LEU A 178 10.24 -18.77 16.41
CA LEU A 178 11.68 -18.66 16.63
C LEU A 178 12.12 -19.28 17.95
N ALA A 179 11.34 -19.14 19.02
CA ALA A 179 11.64 -19.76 20.32
C ALA A 179 11.65 -21.30 20.21
N GLN A 180 10.65 -21.88 19.55
CA GLN A 180 10.60 -23.33 19.29
C GLN A 180 11.73 -23.79 18.38
N ALA A 181 12.05 -23.04 17.32
CA ALA A 181 13.18 -23.35 16.44
C ALA A 181 14.53 -23.33 17.19
N LEU A 182 14.71 -22.40 18.14
CA LEU A 182 15.92 -22.31 18.96
C LEU A 182 16.04 -23.47 19.96
N GLU A 183 14.92 -23.88 20.57
CA GLU A 183 14.89 -25.06 21.44
C GLU A 183 15.22 -26.35 20.68
N ALA A 184 14.65 -26.53 19.48
CA ALA A 184 14.98 -27.66 18.61
C ALA A 184 16.48 -27.68 18.24
N PHE A 185 17.03 -26.52 17.88
CA PHE A 185 18.46 -26.36 17.57
C PHE A 185 19.37 -26.70 18.78
N ASN A 186 19.01 -26.24 19.98
CA ASN A 186 19.74 -26.54 21.21
C ASN A 186 19.62 -28.01 21.64
N ALA A 187 18.53 -28.68 21.27
CA ALA A 187 18.33 -30.12 21.51
C ALA A 187 19.09 -31.02 20.52
N LEU A 188 19.93 -30.45 19.64
CA LEU A 188 20.61 -31.13 18.52
C LEU A 188 19.64 -31.80 17.51
N ALA A 189 18.35 -31.47 17.59
CA ALA A 189 17.34 -31.89 16.65
C ALA A 189 17.28 -30.85 15.53
N ILE A 190 17.85 -31.20 14.37
CA ILE A 190 17.82 -30.36 13.16
C ILE A 190 16.40 -30.27 12.57
N THR A 191 15.44 -31.00 13.12
CA THR A 191 14.07 -31.07 12.64
C THR A 191 13.21 -29.99 13.30
N VAL A 192 13.14 -28.81 12.69
CA VAL A 192 12.13 -27.80 13.05
C VAL A 192 10.89 -28.07 12.20
N PRO A 193 9.81 -28.65 12.76
CA PRO A 193 8.59 -28.86 11.99
C PRO A 193 8.01 -27.52 11.51
N MET A 194 7.34 -27.57 10.37
CA MET A 194 6.64 -26.43 9.79
C MET A 194 5.39 -26.16 10.62
N ASP A 195 5.57 -25.43 11.71
CA ASP A 195 4.49 -25.18 12.65
C ASP A 195 3.48 -24.18 12.09
N TRP A 196 2.23 -24.34 12.50
CA TRP A 196 1.13 -23.43 12.22
C TRP A 196 1.47 -21.95 12.54
N PHE A 197 2.43 -21.70 13.43
CA PHE A 197 3.00 -20.37 13.71
C PHE A 197 3.66 -19.72 12.47
N PHE A 198 4.39 -20.48 11.66
CA PHE A 198 5.00 -19.98 10.41
C PHE A 198 3.92 -19.54 9.42
N ALA A 199 2.89 -20.37 9.24
CA ALA A 199 1.77 -20.04 8.37
C ALA A 199 1.07 -18.74 8.81
N ILE A 200 0.86 -18.56 10.12
CA ILE A 200 0.27 -17.31 10.65
C ILE A 200 1.17 -16.10 10.37
N ALA A 201 2.49 -16.21 10.55
CA ALA A 201 3.42 -15.11 10.28
C ALA A 201 3.41 -14.70 8.79
N VAL A 202 3.47 -15.68 7.87
CA VAL A 202 3.41 -15.43 6.42
C VAL A 202 2.08 -14.80 6.02
N ILE A 203 0.97 -15.39 6.47
CA ILE A 203 -0.38 -14.92 6.13
C ILE A 203 -0.60 -13.50 6.63
N ASN A 204 -0.16 -13.18 7.84
CA ASN A 204 -0.29 -11.83 8.39
C ASN A 204 0.53 -10.81 7.59
N LEU A 205 1.78 -11.13 7.24
CA LEU A 205 2.62 -10.26 6.43
C LEU A 205 1.98 -9.96 5.06
N PHE A 206 1.40 -10.99 4.43
CA PHE A 206 0.70 -10.84 3.15
C PHE A 206 -0.53 -9.94 3.27
N PHE A 207 -1.40 -10.17 4.27
CA PHE A 207 -2.58 -9.32 4.48
C PHE A 207 -2.21 -7.87 4.84
N PHE A 208 -1.09 -7.67 5.54
CA PHE A 208 -0.62 -6.32 5.88
C PHE A 208 -0.22 -5.53 4.61
N MET A 209 0.51 -6.17 3.69
CA MET A 209 0.83 -5.59 2.39
C MET A 209 -0.44 -5.27 1.58
N LEU A 210 -1.40 -6.20 1.54
CA LEU A 210 -2.66 -6.02 0.82
C LEU A 210 -3.49 -4.87 1.40
N SER A 211 -3.53 -4.74 2.73
CA SER A 211 -4.20 -3.65 3.44
C SER A 211 -3.60 -2.28 3.06
N GLY A 212 -2.27 -2.17 3.02
CA GLY A 212 -1.60 -0.94 2.57
C GLY A 212 -1.97 -0.55 1.14
N TYR A 213 -2.00 -1.52 0.22
CA TYR A 213 -2.43 -1.29 -1.16
C TYR A 213 -3.90 -0.84 -1.24
N ALA A 214 -4.79 -1.49 -0.49
CA ALA A 214 -6.20 -1.13 -0.44
C ALA A 214 -6.43 0.31 0.07
N GLN A 215 -5.69 0.75 1.08
CA GLN A 215 -5.78 2.12 1.59
C GLN A 215 -5.40 3.17 0.55
N VAL A 216 -4.35 2.91 -0.25
CA VAL A 216 -3.95 3.80 -1.35
C VAL A 216 -5.07 3.91 -2.39
N LEU A 217 -5.70 2.78 -2.75
CA LEU A 217 -6.80 2.75 -3.71
C LEU A 217 -8.05 3.49 -3.19
N LEU A 218 -8.40 3.29 -1.92
CA LEU A 218 -9.50 4.01 -1.28
C LEU A 218 -9.26 5.53 -1.24
N GLY A 219 -8.03 5.96 -0.97
CA GLY A 219 -7.65 7.38 -1.00
C GLY A 219 -7.87 8.01 -2.39
N HIS A 220 -7.56 7.28 -3.45
CA HIS A 220 -7.81 7.72 -4.83
C HIS A 220 -9.30 7.92 -5.11
N HIS A 221 -10.15 6.98 -4.72
CA HIS A 221 -11.60 7.09 -4.89
C HIS A 221 -12.18 8.27 -4.09
N THR A 222 -11.74 8.49 -2.86
CA THR A 222 -12.18 9.63 -2.03
C THR A 222 -11.85 10.97 -2.69
N ARG A 223 -10.66 11.11 -3.29
CA ARG A 223 -10.31 12.32 -4.06
C ARG A 223 -11.26 12.55 -5.23
N MET A 224 -11.53 11.49 -6.01
CA MET A 224 -12.38 11.59 -7.19
C MET A 224 -13.81 11.97 -6.84
N ILE A 225 -14.32 11.44 -5.72
CA ILE A 225 -15.62 11.82 -5.14
C ILE A 225 -15.64 13.31 -4.81
N ALA A 226 -14.63 13.81 -4.08
CA ALA A 226 -14.56 15.22 -3.68
C ALA A 226 -14.47 16.18 -4.89
N LEU A 227 -13.78 15.76 -5.95
CA LEU A 227 -13.69 16.53 -7.19
C LEU A 227 -15.02 16.61 -7.94
N CYS A 228 -15.78 15.50 -7.98
CA CYS A 228 -17.14 15.51 -8.52
C CYS A 228 -18.10 16.32 -7.65
N GLU A 229 -17.98 16.29 -6.32
CA GLU A 229 -18.77 17.13 -5.40
C GLU A 229 -18.51 18.61 -5.66
N LEU A 230 -17.24 19.02 -5.81
CA LEU A 230 -16.87 20.39 -6.15
C LEU A 230 -17.45 20.82 -7.51
N ALA A 231 -17.42 19.95 -8.52
CA ALA A 231 -17.99 20.25 -9.83
C ALA A 231 -19.53 20.45 -9.78
N ILE A 232 -20.23 19.69 -8.92
CA ILE A 232 -21.67 19.88 -8.70
C ILE A 232 -21.93 21.22 -8.01
N GLU A 233 -21.20 21.54 -6.93
CA GLU A 233 -21.37 22.80 -6.19
C GLU A 233 -21.15 24.02 -7.09
N LEU A 234 -20.11 24.01 -7.93
CA LEU A 234 -19.83 25.09 -8.87
C LEU A 234 -20.94 25.26 -9.91
N LYS A 235 -21.60 24.17 -10.30
CA LYS A 235 -22.69 24.19 -11.28
C LYS A 235 -24.04 24.58 -10.67
N GLU A 236 -24.25 24.33 -9.38
CA GLU A 236 -25.43 24.80 -8.64
C GLU A 236 -25.31 26.30 -8.29
N ALA A 237 -24.09 26.83 -8.23
CA ALA A 237 -23.81 28.25 -7.97
C ALA A 237 -23.83 29.15 -9.22
N SER A 238 -23.79 28.56 -10.43
CA SER A 238 -23.80 29.25 -11.74
C SER A 238 -25.19 29.33 -12.36
#